data_AF-A0A7J6PEG1-F1
#
_entry.id   AF-A0A7J6PEG1-F1
#
_cell.length_a   1.000
_cell.length_b   1.000
_cell.length_c   1.000
_cell.angle_alpha   90.00
_cell.angle_beta   90.00
_cell.angle_gamma   90.00
#
_symmetry.space_group_name_H-M   'P 1'
#
loop_
_entity.id
_entity.type
_entity.pdbx_description
1 polymer ?
#
loop_
_entity_poly.entity_id
_entity_poly.type
_entity_poly.pdbx_seq_one_letter_code
_entity_poly.pdbx_strand_id
1 'polypeptide(L)'
;MSHFRSSSIIPAATAAGAGLCMAVGLLAVMKRRRGRAALQVEKRLSDGRQLVVREGTAADSHQVYTMLEKLVLFQKLPEDLNISSYDLLKDFLAGRYHTAIAEVEGSPVGYALFYPGYSTWDGK
;
A
#
# COMPACT_ATOMS: atom_id res chain seq x y z
N MET A 1 -66.23 -35.97 -11.62
CA MET A 1 -65.17 -36.64 -10.84
C MET A 1 -63.85 -36.27 -11.46
N SER A 2 -62.81 -35.77 -10.82
CA SER A 2 -62.55 -35.26 -9.47
C SER A 2 -61.19 -34.58 -9.59
N HIS A 3 -61.01 -33.51 -8.83
CA HIS A 3 -59.81 -32.70 -8.70
C HIS A 3 -58.47 -33.47 -8.66
N PHE A 4 -57.43 -32.85 -9.23
CA PHE A 4 -56.17 -32.70 -8.49
C PHE A 4 -55.44 -31.42 -8.90
N ARG A 5 -55.31 -30.50 -7.93
CA ARG A 5 -54.47 -29.31 -7.94
C ARG A 5 -53.13 -29.74 -7.33
N SER A 6 -52.00 -29.40 -7.93
CA SER A 6 -50.74 -29.35 -7.19
C SER A 6 -49.85 -28.23 -7.71
N SER A 7 -49.77 -27.20 -6.89
CA SER A 7 -48.93 -26.02 -7.02
C SER A 7 -47.50 -26.38 -6.66
N SER A 8 -46.55 -26.15 -7.56
CA SER A 8 -45.13 -26.17 -7.23
C SER A 8 -44.65 -24.72 -7.08
N ILE A 9 -44.73 -24.24 -5.85
CA ILE A 9 -44.16 -22.98 -5.37
C ILE A 9 -42.63 -23.12 -5.43
N ILE A 10 -41.96 -22.27 -6.21
CA ILE A 10 -40.51 -22.07 -6.13
C ILE A 10 -40.25 -21.19 -4.89
N PRO A 11 -39.51 -21.63 -3.86
CA PRO A 11 -39.14 -20.73 -2.78
C PRO A 11 -38.02 -19.81 -3.26
N ALA A 12 -38.37 -18.55 -3.47
CA ALA A 12 -37.44 -17.43 -3.49
C ALA A 12 -36.88 -17.21 -2.07
N ALA A 13 -35.65 -17.66 -1.85
CA ALA A 13 -34.79 -17.35 -0.70
C ALA A 13 -33.35 -17.45 -1.24
N THR A 14 -32.42 -16.50 -1.11
CA THR A 14 -32.28 -15.35 -0.22
C THR A 14 -31.10 -14.55 -0.79
N ALA A 15 -31.35 -13.44 -1.50
CA ALA A 15 -30.27 -12.56 -2.00
C ALA A 15 -29.78 -11.53 -0.95
N ALA A 16 -30.41 -11.49 0.23
CA ALA A 16 -30.12 -10.48 1.25
C ALA A 16 -28.95 -10.85 2.20
N GLY A 17 -28.48 -12.09 2.22
CA GLY A 17 -27.42 -12.54 3.13
C GLY A 17 -25.98 -12.17 2.68
N ALA A 18 -25.74 -12.07 1.37
CA ALA A 18 -24.40 -11.84 0.84
C ALA A 18 -23.93 -10.37 0.98
N GLY A 19 -24.86 -9.42 0.93
CA GLY A 19 -24.55 -7.97 1.04
C GLY A 19 -24.05 -7.55 2.43
N LEU A 20 -24.56 -8.19 3.49
CA LEU A 20 -24.19 -7.85 4.87
C LEU A 20 -22.79 -8.38 5.24
N CYS A 21 -22.43 -9.60 4.81
CA CYS A 21 -21.09 -10.17 5.03
C CYS A 21 -20.01 -9.40 4.28
N MET A 22 -20.28 -8.97 3.04
CA MET A 22 -19.35 -8.11 2.30
C MET A 22 -19.20 -6.73 2.95
N ALA A 23 -20.28 -6.12 3.45
CA ALA A 23 -20.21 -4.82 4.13
C ALA A 23 -19.46 -4.86 5.48
N VAL A 24 -19.65 -5.91 6.28
CA VAL A 24 -18.90 -6.11 7.54
C VAL A 24 -17.43 -6.45 7.25
N GLY A 25 -17.16 -7.25 6.22
CA GLY A 25 -15.80 -7.52 5.73
C GLY A 25 -15.10 -6.25 5.22
N LEU A 26 -15.79 -5.41 4.44
CA LEU A 26 -15.26 -4.14 3.95
C LEU A 26 -15.00 -3.16 5.10
N LEU A 27 -15.92 -3.05 6.06
CA LEU A 27 -15.75 -2.20 7.25
C LEU A 27 -14.61 -2.70 8.14
N ALA A 28 -14.40 -4.01 8.29
CA ALA A 28 -13.27 -4.56 9.04
C ALA A 28 -11.92 -4.34 8.34
N VAL A 29 -11.87 -4.45 7.00
CA VAL A 29 -10.69 -4.12 6.18
C VAL A 29 -10.40 -2.62 6.21
N MET A 30 -11.44 -1.77 6.12
CA MET A 30 -11.33 -0.32 6.19
C MET A 30 -10.96 0.17 7.60
N LYS A 31 -11.43 -0.51 8.66
CA LYS A 31 -11.10 -0.19 10.06
C LYS A 31 -9.70 -0.71 10.46
N ARG A 32 -9.17 -1.74 9.78
CA ARG A 32 -7.76 -2.19 9.96
C ARG A 32 -6.72 -1.17 9.52
N ARG A 33 -7.05 -0.24 8.61
CA ARG A 33 -6.17 0.90 8.28
C ARG A 33 -6.12 1.98 9.37
N ARG A 34 -6.93 1.88 10.42
CA ARG A 34 -7.22 2.98 11.36
C ARG A 34 -6.50 2.89 12.71
N GLY A 35 -5.32 2.26 12.77
CA GLY A 35 -4.60 2.03 14.04
C GLY A 35 -3.08 2.01 14.01
N ARG A 36 -2.42 2.15 12.85
CA ARG A 36 -1.00 2.51 12.82
C ARG A 36 -0.92 4.02 12.70
N ALA A 37 -0.36 4.69 13.71
CA ALA A 37 0.00 6.09 13.60
C ALA A 37 0.72 6.30 12.25
N ALA A 38 0.37 7.39 11.54
CA ALA A 38 1.07 7.76 10.32
C ALA A 38 2.57 7.72 10.61
N LEU A 39 3.36 7.09 9.72
CA LEU A 39 4.80 6.98 9.89
C LEU A 39 5.38 8.39 10.04
N GLN A 40 5.70 8.78 11.27
CA GLN A 40 6.29 10.07 11.62
C GLN A 40 7.36 9.84 12.68
N VAL A 41 8.61 9.85 12.24
CA VAL A 41 9.77 9.76 13.14
C VAL A 41 10.51 11.08 13.08
N GLU A 42 10.74 11.70 14.23
CA GLU A 42 11.56 12.91 14.34
C GLU A 42 12.83 12.62 15.13
N LYS A 43 13.96 13.09 14.61
CA LYS A 43 15.28 12.95 15.22
C LYS A 43 16.05 14.26 15.06
N ARG A 44 16.83 14.63 16.08
CA ARG A 44 17.82 15.70 15.97
C ARG A 44 19.15 15.11 15.55
N LEU A 45 19.75 15.65 14.49
CA LEU A 45 21.08 15.28 14.02
C LEU A 45 22.16 15.90 14.91
N SER A 46 23.40 15.37 14.82
CA SER A 46 24.54 15.84 15.61
C SER A 46 24.93 17.29 15.33
N ASP A 47 24.62 17.79 14.14
CA ASP A 47 24.82 19.18 13.72
C ASP A 47 23.64 20.11 14.10
N GLY A 48 22.65 19.59 14.82
CA GLY A 48 21.50 20.36 15.32
C GLY A 48 20.30 20.39 14.39
N ARG A 49 20.42 19.94 13.13
CA ARG A 49 19.30 19.93 12.18
C ARG A 49 18.25 18.87 12.53
N GLN A 50 17.02 19.08 12.10
CA GLN A 50 15.92 18.15 12.31
C GLN A 50 15.79 17.19 11.12
N LEU A 51 15.79 15.89 11.42
CA LEU A 51 15.46 14.81 10.52
C LEU A 51 14.01 14.38 10.79
N VAL A 52 13.18 14.38 9.75
CA VAL A 52 11.80 13.90 9.81
C VAL A 52 11.65 12.75 8.82
N VAL A 53 11.13 11.61 9.25
CA VAL A 53 10.73 10.51 8.36
C VAL A 53 9.21 10.52 8.27
N ARG A 54 8.69 10.68 7.07
CA ARG A 54 7.26 10.66 6.77
C ARG A 54 6.89 9.55 5.80
N GLU A 55 5.60 9.22 5.75
CA GLU A 55 5.06 8.42 4.65
C GLU A 55 5.26 9.15 3.30
N GLY A 56 5.65 8.39 2.29
CA GLY A 56 5.80 8.87 0.93
C GLY A 56 4.44 9.03 0.25
N THR A 57 4.42 9.92 -0.74
CA THR A 57 3.25 10.26 -1.54
C THR A 57 3.56 10.06 -3.02
N ALA A 58 2.53 10.08 -3.86
CA ALA A 58 2.71 10.00 -5.32
C ALA A 58 3.57 11.15 -5.87
N ALA A 59 3.60 12.31 -5.20
CA ALA A 59 4.43 13.44 -5.58
C ALA A 59 5.94 13.15 -5.40
N ASP A 60 6.30 12.21 -4.52
CA ASP A 60 7.69 11.86 -4.24
C ASP A 60 8.29 10.91 -5.29
N SER A 61 7.48 10.30 -6.18
CA SER A 61 7.93 9.26 -7.12
C SER A 61 9.10 9.69 -7.99
N HIS A 62 9.11 10.93 -8.48
CA HIS A 62 10.22 11.44 -9.29
C HIS A 62 11.51 11.55 -8.46
N GLN A 63 11.42 12.05 -7.22
CA GLN A 63 12.59 12.23 -6.37
C GLN A 63 13.14 10.90 -5.84
N VAL A 64 12.25 9.93 -5.56
CA VAL A 64 12.63 8.55 -5.26
C VAL A 64 13.38 7.94 -6.44
N TYR A 65 12.91 8.15 -7.67
CA TYR A 65 13.60 7.68 -8.88
C TYR A 65 15.01 8.29 -9.00
N THR A 66 15.17 9.60 -8.80
CA THR A 66 16.49 10.25 -8.81
C THR A 66 17.43 9.68 -7.74
N MET A 67 16.92 9.37 -6.54
CA MET A 67 17.72 8.74 -5.50
C MET A 67 18.04 7.26 -5.82
N LEU A 68 17.14 6.56 -6.49
CA LEU A 68 17.36 5.21 -7.00
C LEU A 68 18.47 5.18 -8.06
N GLU A 69 18.47 6.10 -9.02
CA GLU A 69 19.56 6.22 -10.01
C GLU A 69 20.92 6.41 -9.34
N LYS A 70 20.99 7.29 -8.31
CA LYS A 70 22.22 7.49 -7.52
C LYS A 70 22.64 6.23 -6.77
N LEU A 71 21.68 5.49 -6.19
CA LEU A 71 21.93 4.24 -5.47
C LEU A 71 22.47 3.16 -6.41
N VAL A 72 21.91 3.04 -7.61
CA VAL A 72 22.35 2.07 -8.61
C VAL A 72 23.76 2.41 -9.13
N LEU A 73 24.04 3.69 -9.38
CA LEU A 73 25.38 4.15 -9.74
C LEU A 73 26.40 3.83 -8.65
N PHE A 74 26.05 4.06 -7.37
CA PHE A 74 26.90 3.72 -6.23
C PHE A 74 27.20 2.21 -6.14
N GLN A 75 26.21 1.37 -6.44
CA GLN A 75 26.36 -0.09 -6.45
C GLN A 75 27.11 -0.64 -7.68
N LYS A 76 27.44 0.21 -8.66
CA LYS A 76 28.07 -0.18 -9.94
C LYS A 76 27.19 -1.13 -10.76
N LEU A 77 25.88 -0.92 -10.74
CA LEU A 77 24.90 -1.72 -11.49
C LEU A 77 24.00 -0.88 -12.43
N PRO A 78 24.50 0.15 -13.14
CA PRO A 78 23.65 1.08 -13.92
C PRO A 78 22.77 0.40 -14.97
N GLU A 79 23.23 -0.71 -15.56
CA GLU A 79 22.48 -1.53 -16.51
C GLU A 79 21.30 -2.32 -15.90
N ASP A 80 21.26 -2.49 -14.58
CA ASP A 80 20.21 -3.25 -13.91
C ASP A 80 18.96 -2.41 -13.61
N LEU A 81 19.02 -1.09 -13.80
CA LEU A 81 17.88 -0.19 -13.61
C LEU A 81 16.97 -0.19 -14.85
N ASN A 82 16.01 -1.11 -14.86
CA ASN A 82 15.10 -1.36 -15.99
C ASN A 82 13.72 -0.71 -15.87
N ILE A 83 13.54 0.22 -14.93
CA ILE A 83 12.25 0.90 -14.68
C ILE A 83 12.41 2.40 -14.87
N SER A 84 11.32 3.09 -15.17
CA SER A 84 11.25 4.55 -15.24
C SER A 84 10.62 5.17 -13.99
N SER A 85 10.73 6.50 -13.84
CA SER A 85 9.98 7.24 -12.82
C SER A 85 8.46 7.10 -12.97
N TYR A 86 7.97 6.89 -14.21
CA TYR A 86 6.55 6.63 -14.49
C TYR A 86 6.11 5.26 -13.96
N ASP A 87 6.95 4.24 -14.09
CA ASP A 87 6.65 2.90 -13.57
C ASP A 87 6.53 2.91 -12.05
N LEU A 88 7.44 3.63 -11.36
CA LEU A 88 7.34 3.85 -9.92
C LEU A 88 6.02 4.55 -9.54
N LEU A 89 5.68 5.66 -10.20
CA LEU A 89 4.41 6.36 -9.93
C LEU A 89 3.20 5.44 -10.13
N LYS A 90 3.17 4.70 -11.24
CA LYS A 90 2.10 3.76 -11.56
C LYS A 90 1.96 2.67 -10.49
N ASP A 91 3.08 2.08 -10.08
CA ASP A 91 3.09 1.00 -9.10
C ASP A 91 2.77 1.51 -7.67
N PHE A 92 3.17 2.74 -7.33
CA PHE A 92 2.77 3.42 -6.09
C PHE A 92 1.24 3.63 -6.05
N LEU A 93 0.66 4.18 -7.12
CA LEU A 93 -0.78 4.42 -7.23
C LEU A 93 -1.58 3.10 -7.21
N ALA A 94 -1.01 2.01 -7.73
CA ALA A 94 -1.58 0.67 -7.64
C ALA A 94 -1.41 0.01 -6.25
N GLY A 95 -0.70 0.66 -5.32
CA GLY A 95 -0.45 0.14 -3.97
C GLY A 95 0.44 -1.10 -3.95
N ARG A 96 1.32 -1.27 -4.95
CA ARG A 96 2.25 -2.41 -5.02
C ARG A 96 3.39 -2.30 -4.01
N TYR A 97 3.74 -1.08 -3.65
CA TYR A 97 4.73 -0.78 -2.63
C TYR A 97 4.33 0.47 -1.85
N HIS A 98 5.01 0.68 -0.74
CA HIS A 98 4.95 1.88 0.07
C HIS A 98 6.35 2.50 0.15
N THR A 99 6.39 3.81 0.42
CA THR A 99 7.64 4.53 0.62
C THR A 99 7.63 5.29 1.93
N ALA A 100 8.82 5.42 2.52
CA ALA A 100 9.11 6.39 3.57
C ALA A 100 10.12 7.39 3.01
N ILE A 101 9.92 8.67 3.30
CA ILE A 101 10.82 9.75 2.88
C ILE A 101 11.48 10.33 4.12
N ALA A 102 12.80 10.41 4.10
CA ALA A 102 13.59 11.10 5.09
C ALA A 102 13.87 12.52 4.61
N GLU A 103 13.49 13.51 5.40
CA GLU A 103 13.67 14.94 5.13
C GLU A 103 14.57 15.58 6.18
N VAL A 104 15.48 16.44 5.73
CA VAL A 104 16.25 17.35 6.59
C VAL A 104 15.91 18.76 6.16
N GLU A 105 15.40 19.57 7.10
CA GLU A 105 14.96 20.95 6.83
C GLU A 105 13.95 21.05 5.68
N GLY A 106 13.06 20.05 5.57
CA GLY A 106 12.04 19.97 4.51
C GLY A 106 12.56 19.49 3.16
N SER A 107 13.85 19.16 3.04
CA SER A 107 14.45 18.62 1.81
C SER A 107 14.58 17.10 1.91
N PRO A 108 14.03 16.32 0.96
CA PRO A 108 14.23 14.87 0.92
C PRO A 108 15.69 14.49 0.71
N VAL A 109 16.25 13.77 1.68
CA VAL A 109 17.65 13.32 1.70
C VAL A 109 17.78 11.80 1.58
N GLY A 110 16.68 11.05 1.70
CA GLY A 110 16.68 9.61 1.60
C GLY A 110 15.28 9.03 1.45
N TYR A 111 15.23 7.77 1.05
CA TYR A 111 13.97 7.02 0.95
C TYR A 111 14.16 5.58 1.40
N ALA A 112 13.07 4.94 1.78
CA ALA A 112 12.97 3.49 1.88
C ALA A 112 11.72 3.04 1.12
N LEU A 113 11.88 2.03 0.25
CA LEU A 113 10.78 1.39 -0.47
C LEU A 113 10.55 0.01 0.13
N PHE A 114 9.30 -0.32 0.46
CA PHE A 114 8.95 -1.60 1.07
C PHE A 114 7.59 -2.08 0.57
N TYR A 115 7.40 -3.39 0.55
CA TYR A 115 6.17 -4.04 0.13
C TYR A 115 5.90 -5.25 1.03
N PRO A 116 4.65 -5.70 1.17
CA PRO A 116 4.34 -6.90 1.95
C PRO A 116 5.04 -8.13 1.33
N GLY A 117 5.93 -8.75 2.09
CA GLY A 117 6.43 -10.10 1.81
C GLY A 117 5.54 -11.15 2.47
N TYR A 118 5.73 -12.42 2.10
CA TYR A 118 5.08 -13.55 2.77
C TYR A 118 6.13 -14.61 3.11
N SER A 119 6.26 -14.94 4.40
CA SER A 119 7.13 -16.02 4.88
C SER A 119 6.37 -17.34 4.87
N THR A 120 6.85 -18.35 4.14
CA THR A 120 6.28 -19.71 4.21
C THR A 120 6.62 -20.42 5.52
N TRP A 121 7.66 -19.95 6.22
CA TRP A 121 8.05 -20.47 7.54
C TRP A 121 7.17 -19.91 8.65
N ASP A 122 6.78 -18.63 8.56
CA ASP A 122 6.01 -17.93 9.60
C ASP A 122 4.52 -17.72 9.26
N GLY A 123 4.13 -18.00 8.01
CA GLY A 123 2.76 -17.87 7.51
C GLY A 123 2.22 -16.44 7.46
N LYS A 124 3.09 -15.43 7.33
CA LYS A 124 2.73 -14.00 7.33
C LYS A 124 3.81 -13.12 6.72
#